data_AF-F8IJI7-F1
#
_entry.id   AF-F8IJI7-F1
#
_cell.length_a   1.000
_cell.length_b   1.000
_cell.length_c   1.000
_cell.angle_alpha   90.00
_cell.angle_beta   90.00
_cell.angle_gamma   90.00
#
_symmetry.space_group_name_H-M   'P 1'
#
loop_
_entity.id
_entity.type
_entity.pdbx_description
1 polymer ?
#
loop_
_entity_poly.entity_id
_entity_poly.type
_entity_poly.pdbx_seq_one_letter_code
_entity_poly.pdbx_strand_id
1 'polypeptide(L)'
;MSMPNIPDIRPDIELTREQVVHLLLASIAMEELGLAHILNAEGEKLQKAVADPQLSMEELLCVNEAVERTLRTLIRKELLLQMKLDAVMRMLPCEGAPECCGE
;
A
#
# COMPACT_ATOMS: atom_id res chain seq x y z
N MET A 1 -40.76 5.03 -28.46
CA MET A 1 -39.57 4.20 -28.17
C MET A 1 -39.64 3.80 -26.71
N SER A 2 -39.81 2.51 -26.40
CA SER A 2 -39.75 2.03 -25.01
C SER A 2 -38.30 1.95 -24.57
N MET A 3 -37.99 2.45 -23.37
CA MET A 3 -36.67 2.29 -22.77
C MET A 3 -36.30 0.80 -22.64
N PRO A 4 -35.01 0.42 -22.76
CA PRO A 4 -34.56 -0.94 -22.48
C PRO A 4 -34.84 -1.28 -21.01
N ASN A 5 -35.41 -2.45 -20.76
CA ASN A 5 -35.58 -2.97 -19.41
C ASN A 5 -34.23 -3.52 -18.94
N ILE A 6 -33.51 -2.75 -18.11
CA ILE A 6 -32.27 -3.21 -17.49
C ILE A 6 -32.67 -4.24 -16.41
N PRO A 7 -32.19 -5.48 -16.48
CA PRO A 7 -32.51 -6.48 -15.46
C PRO A 7 -32.02 -6.02 -14.09
N ASP A 8 -32.76 -6.39 -13.03
CA ASP A 8 -32.44 -6.11 -11.63
C ASP A 8 -31.14 -6.86 -11.27
N ILE A 9 -29.99 -6.18 -11.36
CA ILE A 9 -28.70 -6.71 -10.91
C ILE A 9 -28.71 -6.58 -9.39
N ARG A 10 -28.90 -7.69 -8.69
CA ARG A 10 -28.66 -7.76 -7.24
C ARG A 10 -27.24 -8.31 -7.02
N PRO A 11 -26.26 -7.47 -6.66
CA PRO A 11 -24.94 -7.96 -6.30
C PRO A 11 -25.01 -8.45 -4.85
N ASP A 12 -25.52 -9.66 -4.64
CA ASP A 12 -25.54 -10.32 -3.32
C ASP A 12 -24.11 -10.80 -3.01
N ILE A 13 -23.28 -9.88 -2.51
CA ILE A 13 -21.94 -10.23 -2.02
C ILE A 13 -22.08 -10.62 -0.55
N GLU A 14 -22.29 -11.92 -0.30
CA GLU A 14 -22.26 -12.49 1.04
C GLU A 14 -20.81 -12.81 1.43
N LEU A 15 -20.14 -11.86 2.09
CA LEU A 15 -18.82 -12.07 2.67
C LEU A 15 -18.92 -12.26 4.18
N THR A 16 -18.23 -13.27 4.70
CA THR A 16 -18.02 -13.40 6.14
C THR A 16 -17.04 -12.33 6.63
N ARG A 17 -17.12 -11.96 7.91
CA ARG A 17 -16.16 -11.03 8.53
C ARG A 17 -14.70 -11.47 8.33
N GLU A 18 -14.44 -12.77 8.44
CA GLU A 18 -13.11 -13.35 8.22
C GLU A 18 -12.63 -13.15 6.77
N GLN A 19 -13.49 -13.37 5.78
CA GLN A 19 -13.16 -13.13 4.38
C GLN A 19 -12.86 -11.65 4.12
N VAL A 20 -13.61 -10.73 4.72
CA VAL A 20 -13.34 -9.29 4.62
C VAL A 20 -11.97 -8.96 5.23
N VAL A 21 -11.63 -9.50 6.40
CA VAL A 21 -10.32 -9.28 7.01
C VAL A 21 -9.19 -9.80 6.11
N HIS A 22 -9.31 -11.00 5.56
CA HIS A 22 -8.31 -11.53 4.62
C HIS A 22 -8.16 -10.66 3.36
N LEU A 23 -9.27 -10.14 2.81
CA LEU A 23 -9.21 -9.23 1.66
C LEU A 23 -8.53 -7.90 2.00
N LEU A 24 -8.76 -7.36 3.21
CA LEU A 24 -8.10 -6.15 3.68
C LEU A 24 -6.60 -6.37 3.92
N LEU A 25 -6.21 -7.50 4.50
CA LEU A 25 -4.80 -7.88 4.66
C LEU A 25 -4.12 -8.08 3.30
N ALA A 26 -4.78 -8.75 2.36
CA ALA A 26 -4.29 -8.90 0.99
C ALA A 26 -4.15 -7.54 0.29
N SER A 27 -5.08 -6.61 0.51
CA SER A 27 -4.99 -5.22 0.03
C SER A 27 -3.75 -4.51 0.57
N ILE A 28 -3.44 -4.64 1.86
CA ILE A 28 -2.25 -4.05 2.47
C ILE A 28 -1.00 -4.67 1.83
N ALA A 29 -0.94 -6.00 1.74
CA ALA A 29 0.20 -6.70 1.12
C ALA A 29 0.42 -6.30 -0.35
N MET A 30 -0.64 -6.05 -1.12
CA MET A 30 -0.52 -5.54 -2.50
C MET A 30 0.01 -4.11 -2.54
N GLU A 31 -0.39 -3.25 -1.60
CA GLU A 31 0.17 -1.90 -1.49
C GLU A 31 1.67 -1.96 -1.12
N GLU A 32 2.06 -2.80 -0.16
CA GLU A 32 3.47 -3.06 0.21
C GLU A 32 4.32 -3.51 -0.98
N LEU A 33 3.81 -4.46 -1.77
CA LEU A 33 4.50 -4.92 -2.99
C LEU A 33 4.69 -3.77 -3.99
N GLY A 34 3.68 -2.91 -4.13
CA GLY A 34 3.78 -1.69 -4.95
C GLY A 34 4.86 -0.72 -4.46
N LEU A 35 4.96 -0.50 -3.14
CA LEU A 35 6.00 0.34 -2.55
C LEU A 35 7.40 -0.26 -2.77
N ALA A 36 7.55 -1.59 -2.65
CA ALA A 36 8.81 -2.28 -2.92
C ALA A 36 9.28 -2.08 -4.37
N HIS A 37 8.37 -2.10 -5.34
CA HIS A 37 8.70 -1.82 -6.74
C HIS A 37 9.13 -0.37 -6.96
N ILE A 38 8.47 0.60 -6.30
CA ILE A 38 8.89 2.00 -6.37
C ILE A 38 10.29 2.16 -5.76
N LEU A 39 10.54 1.56 -4.60
CA LEU A 39 11.84 1.60 -3.94
C LEU A 39 12.95 1.03 -4.85
N ASN A 40 12.70 -0.10 -5.51
CA ASN A 40 13.64 -0.68 -6.46
C ASN A 40 13.87 0.24 -7.67
N ALA A 41 12.80 0.83 -8.23
CA ALA A 41 12.92 1.76 -9.35
C ALA A 41 13.72 3.02 -9.00
N GLU A 42 13.57 3.56 -7.80
CA GLU A 42 14.40 4.66 -7.30
C GLU A 42 15.87 4.23 -7.12
N GLY A 43 16.12 3.00 -6.67
CA GLY A 43 17.46 2.41 -6.60
C GLY A 43 18.12 2.28 -7.98
N GLU A 44 17.41 1.74 -8.97
CA GLU A 44 17.88 1.65 -10.36
C GLU A 44 18.14 3.03 -10.98
N LYS A 45 17.31 4.03 -10.64
CA LYS A 45 17.51 5.42 -11.07
C LYS A 45 18.83 5.99 -10.54
N LEU A 46 19.12 5.79 -9.26
CA LEU A 46 20.40 6.21 -8.66
C LEU A 46 21.59 5.50 -9.30
N GLN A 47 21.50 4.18 -9.49
CA GLN A 47 22.57 3.41 -10.12
C GLN A 47 22.87 3.92 -11.54
N LYS A 48 21.81 4.18 -12.34
CA LYS A 48 21.96 4.74 -13.69
C LYS A 48 22.60 6.13 -13.67
N ALA A 49 22.18 7.00 -12.74
CA ALA A 49 22.73 8.35 -12.61
C ALA A 49 24.22 8.34 -12.21
N VAL A 50 24.62 7.46 -11.28
CA VAL A 50 26.02 7.31 -10.85
C VAL A 50 26.89 6.71 -11.96
N ALA A 51 26.33 5.82 -12.78
CA ALA A 51 27.05 5.18 -13.87
C ALA A 51 27.20 6.06 -15.11
N ASP A 52 26.49 7.19 -15.21
CA ASP A 52 26.53 8.09 -16.35
C ASP A 52 27.73 9.06 -16.27
N PRO A 53 28.76 8.90 -17.11
CA PRO A 53 29.94 9.76 -17.08
C PRO A 53 29.68 11.16 -17.65
N GLN A 54 28.54 11.38 -18.31
CA GLN A 54 28.16 12.68 -18.88
C GLN A 54 27.39 13.56 -17.89
N LEU A 55 26.93 12.98 -16.77
CA LEU A 55 26.14 13.68 -15.78
C LEU A 55 27.04 14.59 -14.93
N SER A 56 26.65 15.86 -14.80
CA SER A 56 27.36 16.80 -13.93
C SER A 56 27.12 16.49 -12.45
N MET A 57 28.01 16.96 -11.58
CA MET A 57 27.85 16.82 -10.12
C MET A 57 26.54 17.47 -9.62
N GLU A 58 26.15 18.61 -10.21
CA GLU A 58 24.92 19.32 -9.85
C GLU A 58 23.67 18.51 -10.20
N GLU A 59 23.65 17.88 -11.38
CA GLU A 59 22.57 16.99 -11.80
C GLU A 59 22.50 15.74 -10.93
N LEU A 60 23.65 15.15 -10.56
CA LEU A 60 23.69 13.98 -9.67
C LEU A 60 23.14 14.31 -8.28
N LEU A 61 23.48 15.47 -7.72
CA LEU A 61 22.90 15.96 -6.45
C LEU A 61 21.39 16.17 -6.58
N CYS A 62 20.92 16.75 -7.70
CA CYS A 62 19.50 16.92 -7.97
C CYS A 62 18.74 15.59 -8.00
N VAL A 63 19.30 14.57 -8.66
CA VAL A 63 18.73 13.20 -8.66
C VAL A 63 18.69 12.63 -7.24
N ASN A 64 19.77 12.77 -6.47
CA ASN A 64 19.83 12.28 -5.10
C ASN A 64 18.76 12.94 -4.20
N GLU A 65 18.61 14.26 -4.27
CA GLU A 65 17.55 14.95 -3.53
C GLU A 65 16.16 14.53 -3.98
N ALA A 66 15.94 14.30 -5.29
CA ALA A 66 14.66 13.82 -5.79
C ALA A 66 14.32 12.44 -5.23
N VAL A 67 15.28 11.51 -5.23
CA VAL A 67 15.13 10.18 -4.64
C VAL A 67 14.85 10.28 -3.15
N GLU A 68 15.59 11.12 -2.42
CA GLU A 68 15.37 11.35 -0.99
C GLU A 68 13.93 11.84 -0.70
N ARG A 69 13.41 12.78 -1.51
CA ARG A 69 12.02 13.26 -1.39
C ARG A 69 11.00 12.13 -1.62
N THR A 70 11.26 11.24 -2.58
CA THR A 70 10.42 10.05 -2.81
C THR A 70 10.47 9.13 -1.60
N LEU A 71 11.66 8.81 -1.07
CA LEU A 71 11.82 7.94 0.11
C LEU A 71 11.10 8.49 1.34
N ARG A 72 11.22 9.80 1.62
CA ARG A 72 10.46 10.45 2.71
C ARG A 72 8.95 10.32 2.52
N THR A 73 8.47 10.29 1.28
CA THR A 73 7.04 10.09 0.97
C THR A 73 6.63 8.63 1.17
N LEU A 74 7.47 7.67 0.77
CA LEU A 74 7.23 6.24 1.02
C LEU A 74 7.16 5.95 2.52
N ILE A 75 8.05 6.50 3.34
CA ILE A 75 8.02 6.33 4.81
C ILE A 75 6.69 6.81 5.42
N ARG A 76 6.14 7.94 4.92
CA ARG A 76 4.82 8.40 5.39
C ARG A 76 3.70 7.45 4.97
N LYS A 77 3.80 6.85 3.77
CA LYS A 77 2.84 5.85 3.31
C LYS A 77 2.94 4.56 4.14
N GLU A 78 4.15 4.15 4.51
CA GLU A 78 4.41 3.01 5.39
C GLU A 78 3.73 3.20 6.75
N LEU A 79 3.86 4.39 7.35
CA LEU A 79 3.15 4.72 8.59
C LEU A 79 1.63 4.59 8.44
N LEU A 80 1.07 5.04 7.32
CA LEU A 80 -0.37 4.91 7.04
C LEU A 80 -0.78 3.44 6.83
N LEU A 81 0.08 2.63 6.19
CA LEU A 81 -0.15 1.19 6.02
C LEU A 81 -0.11 0.47 7.36
N GLN A 82 0.84 0.80 8.23
CA GLN A 82 0.91 0.29 9.59
C GLN A 82 -0.38 0.63 10.38
N MET A 83 -0.86 1.87 10.30
CA MET A 83 -2.12 2.26 10.94
C MET A 83 -3.33 1.47 10.39
N LYS A 84 -3.36 1.22 9.07
CA LYS A 84 -4.41 0.42 8.42
C LYS A 84 -4.32 -1.04 8.88
N LEU A 85 -3.12 -1.61 8.97
CA LEU A 85 -2.88 -2.94 9.49
C LEU A 85 -3.35 -3.07 10.94
N ASP A 86 -2.95 -2.15 11.82
CA ASP A 86 -3.38 -2.15 13.22
C ASP A 86 -4.91 -2.09 13.35
N ALA A 87 -5.57 -1.30 12.51
CA ALA A 87 -7.03 -1.23 12.48
C ALA A 87 -7.67 -2.56 12.02
N VAL A 88 -7.12 -3.21 11.01
CA VAL A 88 -7.59 -4.53 10.52
C VAL A 88 -7.35 -5.62 11.55
N MET A 89 -6.20 -5.62 12.23
CA MET A 89 -5.86 -6.59 13.27
C MET A 89 -6.82 -6.52 14.45
N ARG A 90 -7.31 -5.33 14.82
CA ARG A 90 -8.36 -5.16 15.84
C ARG A 90 -9.72 -5.74 15.44
N MET A 91 -9.91 -6.06 14.16
CA MET A 91 -11.14 -6.72 13.69
C MET A 91 -11.10 -8.24 13.87
N LEU A 92 -9.94 -8.83 14.17
CA LEU A 92 -9.84 -10.26 14.45
C LEU A 92 -10.47 -10.58 15.82
N PRO A 93 -11.15 -11.73 15.96
CA PRO A 93 -11.60 -12.18 17.27
C PRO A 93 -10.40 -12.43 18.19
N CYS A 94 -10.55 -12.12 19.48
CA CYS A 94 -9.57 -12.53 20.49
C CYS A 94 -9.62 -14.06 20.63
N GLU A 95 -8.69 -14.76 20.02
CA GLU A 95 -8.52 -16.20 20.29
C GLU A 95 -7.84 -16.36 21.66
N GLY A 96 -8.67 -16.63 22.69
CA GLY A 96 -8.24 -17.26 23.93
C GLY A 96 -7.57 -16.37 24.98
N ALA A 97 -8.33 -15.45 25.59
CA ALA A 97 -8.24 -15.13 27.03
C ALA A 97 -9.41 -14.21 27.42
N PRO A 98 -10.09 -14.42 28.58
CA PRO A 98 -11.22 -13.61 29.02
C PRO A 98 -10.86 -12.18 29.47
N GLU A 99 -9.59 -11.74 29.35
CA GLU A 99 -9.09 -10.49 29.97
C GLU A 99 -8.78 -9.36 28.97
N CYS A 100 -8.86 -9.58 27.65
CA CYS A 100 -8.51 -8.54 26.67
C CYS A 100 -9.68 -7.64 26.23
N CYS A 101 -10.88 -7.82 26.78
CA CYS A 101 -12.04 -6.96 26.53
C CYS A 101 -12.41 -6.18 27.80
N GLY A 102 -11.55 -5.24 28.18
CA GLY A 102 -11.82 -4.31 29.29
C GLY A 102 -11.12 -2.98 29.05
N GLU A 103 -11.78 -2.09 28.30
CA GLU A 103 -12.12 -0.69 28.58
C GLU A 103 -12.40 0.07 27.26
#